data_AF-A0A392N908-F1
#
_entry.id   AF-A0A392N908-F1
#
_cell.length_a   1.000
_cell.length_b   1.000
_cell.length_c   1.000
_cell.angle_alpha   90.00
_cell.angle_beta   90.00
_cell.angle_gamma   90.00
#
_symmetry.space_group_name_H-M   'P 1'
#
loop_
_entity.id
_entity.type
_entity.pdbx_description
1 polymer ?
#
loop_
_entity_poly.entity_id
_entity_poly.type
_entity_poly.pdbx_seq_one_letter_code
_entity_poly.pdbx_strand_id
1 'polypeptide(L)'
;MQTRSKSGIVLPKRKPTLLLTHTEPKNVKQALLDPKWLAAMKSEFQALQQNQTWSLVHLPANRKAIGCKWVFRIKENPDVKPLTIRLILSLAISHKWPLQQLDVNNAFLNGVLEEEVYMQQPQGFES
;
A
#
# COMPACT_ATOMS: atom_id res chain seq x y z
N MET A 1 27.19 14.41 4.50
CA MET A 1 26.35 13.19 4.45
C MET A 1 26.09 12.82 3.00
N GLN A 2 26.52 11.64 2.54
CA GLN A 2 26.19 11.14 1.19
C GLN A 2 25.30 9.89 1.33
N THR A 3 24.33 9.73 0.43
CA THR A 3 23.42 8.59 0.45
C THR A 3 24.11 7.33 -0.06
N ARG A 4 23.68 6.15 0.42
CA ARG A 4 24.28 4.84 0.08
C ARG A 4 24.38 4.56 -1.43
N SER A 5 23.49 5.17 -2.23
CA SER A 5 23.53 5.13 -3.69
C SER A 5 24.72 5.88 -4.28
N LYS A 6 25.14 7.03 -3.71
CA LYS A 6 26.32 7.78 -4.16
C LYS A 6 27.65 7.11 -3.79
N SER A 7 27.64 6.18 -2.83
CA SER A 7 28.81 5.36 -2.46
C SER A 7 28.90 4.03 -3.22
N GLY A 8 28.09 3.85 -4.29
CA GLY A 8 28.16 2.65 -5.14
C GLY A 8 27.63 1.36 -4.50
N ILE A 9 26.99 1.44 -3.32
CA ILE A 9 26.48 0.26 -2.61
C ILE A 9 25.09 -0.08 -3.16
N VAL A 10 25.04 -1.00 -4.13
CA VAL A 10 23.81 -1.55 -4.69
C VAL A 10 23.65 -2.99 -4.22
N LEU A 11 22.65 -3.26 -3.37
CA LEU A 11 22.25 -4.65 -3.10
C LEU A 11 21.52 -5.22 -4.32
N PRO A 12 21.95 -6.36 -4.87
CA PRO A 12 21.21 -7.03 -5.92
C PRO A 12 19.89 -7.56 -5.34
N LYS A 13 18.76 -7.02 -5.81
CA LYS A 13 17.44 -7.55 -5.46
C LYS A 13 17.25 -8.87 -6.18
N ARG A 14 17.59 -9.98 -5.52
CA ARG A 14 17.19 -11.33 -5.97
C ARG A 14 15.68 -11.45 -5.76
N LYS A 15 14.91 -11.25 -6.84
CA LYS A 15 13.49 -11.62 -6.86
C LYS A 15 13.42 -13.08 -7.28
N PRO A 16 13.06 -14.02 -6.39
CA PRO A 16 12.66 -15.35 -6.86
C PRO A 16 11.39 -15.13 -7.70
N THR A 17 11.50 -15.33 -9.01
CA THR A 17 10.37 -15.24 -9.93
C THR A 17 9.45 -16.44 -9.67
N LEU A 18 8.50 -16.29 -8.74
CA LEU A 18 7.27 -17.06 -8.79
C LEU A 18 6.56 -16.62 -10.08
N LEU A 19 6.36 -17.56 -11.00
CA LEU A 19 5.65 -17.35 -12.27
C LEU A 19 4.16 -17.07 -11.99
N LEU A 20 3.86 -15.84 -11.57
CA LEU A 20 2.51 -15.29 -11.51
C LEU A 20 2.24 -14.59 -12.84
N THR A 21 1.14 -14.93 -13.50
CA THR A 21 0.74 -14.40 -14.82
C THR A 21 0.11 -13.01 -14.75
N HIS A 22 0.19 -12.33 -13.61
CA HIS A 22 -0.51 -11.09 -13.37
C HIS A 22 0.36 -9.88 -13.74
N THR A 23 -0.16 -9.04 -14.63
CA THR A 23 0.53 -7.82 -15.07
C THR A 23 0.13 -6.65 -14.18
N GLU A 24 1.12 -6.03 -13.54
CA GLU A 24 0.91 -4.77 -12.81
C GLU A 24 0.65 -3.63 -13.80
N PRO A 25 -0.42 -2.83 -13.62
CA PRO A 25 -0.69 -1.70 -14.48
C PRO A 25 0.38 -0.63 -14.28
N LYS A 26 0.89 -0.08 -15.39
CA LYS A 26 1.95 0.94 -15.35
C LYS A 26 1.40 2.34 -15.15
N ASN A 27 0.11 2.54 -15.39
CA ASN A 27 -0.57 3.82 -15.29
C ASN A 27 -2.02 3.65 -14.83
N VAL A 28 -2.61 4.75 -14.37
CA VAL A 28 -3.98 4.77 -13.84
C VAL A 28 -5.00 4.38 -14.90
N LYS A 29 -4.82 4.81 -16.15
CA LYS A 29 -5.73 4.45 -17.25
C LYS A 29 -5.83 2.94 -17.45
N GLN A 30 -4.70 2.24 -17.40
CA GLN A 30 -4.64 0.78 -17.49
C GLN A 30 -5.28 0.12 -16.26
N ALA A 31 -5.05 0.65 -15.06
CA ALA A 31 -5.66 0.15 -13.83
C ALA A 31 -7.19 0.31 -13.84
N LEU A 32 -7.72 1.42 -14.36
CA LEU A 32 -9.16 1.68 -14.46
C LEU A 32 -9.87 0.73 -15.43
N LEU A 33 -9.16 0.18 -16.42
CA LEU A 33 -9.72 -0.81 -17.36
C LEU A 33 -9.87 -2.20 -16.74
N ASP A 34 -9.08 -2.52 -15.72
CA ASP A 34 -9.17 -3.80 -15.02
C ASP A 34 -10.13 -3.69 -13.82
N PRO A 35 -11.23 -4.48 -13.80
CA PRO A 35 -12.21 -4.41 -12.73
C PRO A 35 -11.62 -4.72 -11.34
N LYS A 36 -10.57 -5.54 -11.25
CA LYS A 36 -9.92 -5.88 -9.97
C LYS A 36 -9.17 -4.69 -9.39
N TRP A 37 -8.41 -4.00 -10.24
CA TRP A 37 -7.68 -2.80 -9.83
C TRP A 37 -8.63 -1.64 -9.53
N LEU A 38 -9.68 -1.46 -10.33
CA LEU A 38 -10.72 -0.47 -10.07
C LEU A 38 -11.43 -0.73 -8.73
N ALA A 39 -11.77 -1.99 -8.43
CA ALA A 39 -12.38 -2.36 -7.16
C ALA A 39 -11.44 -2.06 -5.98
N ALA A 40 -10.15 -2.41 -6.10
CA ALA A 40 -9.15 -2.08 -5.08
C ALA A 40 -9.01 -0.56 -4.87
N MET A 41 -8.89 0.22 -5.95
CA MET A 41 -8.82 1.69 -5.88
C MET A 41 -10.06 2.30 -5.20
N LYS A 42 -11.26 1.82 -5.54
CA LYS A 42 -12.51 2.26 -4.92
C LYS A 42 -12.55 1.92 -3.44
N SER A 43 -12.15 0.70 -3.06
CA SER A 43 -12.12 0.27 -1.66
C SER A 43 -11.19 1.14 -0.82
N GLU A 44 -9.99 1.44 -1.33
CA GLU A 44 -9.03 2.33 -0.67
C GLU A 44 -9.60 3.75 -0.50
N PHE A 45 -10.17 4.31 -1.57
CA PHE A 45 -10.74 5.67 -1.52
C PHE A 45 -11.96 5.75 -0.58
N GLN A 46 -12.83 4.74 -0.59
CA GLN A 46 -13.98 4.67 0.31
C GLN A 46 -13.55 4.56 1.78
N ALA A 47 -12.52 3.77 2.08
CA ALA A 47 -12.00 3.69 3.44
C ALA A 47 -11.49 5.05 3.93
N LEU A 48 -10.83 5.83 3.06
CA LEU A 48 -10.42 7.20 3.39
C LEU A 48 -11.62 8.12 3.65
N GLN A 49 -12.70 8.01 2.86
CA GLN A 49 -13.91 8.80 3.06
C GLN A 49 -14.62 8.44 4.39
N GLN A 50 -14.65 7.15 4.74
CA GLN A 50 -15.29 6.66 5.95
C GLN A 50 -14.55 7.06 7.23
N ASN A 51 -13.23 7.23 7.16
CA ASN A 51 -12.45 7.67 8.31
C ASN A 51 -12.74 9.13 8.72
N GLN A 52 -13.33 9.94 7.83
CA GLN A 52 -13.68 11.35 8.09
C GLN A 52 -12.50 12.20 8.63
N THR A 53 -11.27 11.88 8.22
CA THR A 53 -10.05 12.56 8.67
C THR A 53 -9.63 13.73 7.80
N TRP A 54 -10.32 13.98 6.69
CA TRP A 54 -9.98 15.03 5.72
C TRP A 54 -11.25 15.61 5.07
N SER A 55 -11.13 16.82 4.55
CA SER A 55 -12.19 17.52 3.81
C SER A 55 -11.67 18.04 2.47
N LEU A 56 -12.50 17.95 1.43
CA LEU A 56 -12.17 18.54 0.13
C LEU A 56 -12.31 20.06 0.22
N VAL A 57 -11.23 20.79 -0.07
CA VAL A 57 -11.16 22.25 -0.01
C VAL A 57 -10.45 22.80 -1.25
N HIS A 58 -10.75 24.05 -1.60
CA HIS A 58 -9.96 24.77 -2.60
C HIS A 58 -8.57 25.06 -2.01
N LEU A 59 -7.52 24.93 -2.82
CA LEU A 59 -6.16 25.22 -2.38
C LEU A 59 -6.03 26.73 -2.12
N PRO A 60 -5.72 27.17 -0.89
CA PRO A 60 -5.51 28.59 -0.61
C PRO A 60 -4.25 29.10 -1.30
N ALA A 61 -4.28 30.37 -1.73
CA ALA A 61 -3.28 30.97 -2.62
C ALA A 61 -1.82 30.95 -2.09
N ASN A 62 -1.62 30.72 -0.79
CA ASN A 62 -0.29 30.72 -0.15
C ASN A 62 0.12 29.34 0.41
N ARG A 63 -0.49 28.26 -0.10
CA ARG A 63 -0.13 26.88 0.28
C ARG A 63 0.17 26.06 -0.95
N LYS A 64 1.00 25.03 -0.76
CA LYS A 64 1.35 24.07 -1.80
C LYS A 64 0.74 22.72 -1.47
N ALA A 65 -0.07 22.18 -2.38
CA ALA A 65 -0.59 20.82 -2.25
C ALA A 65 0.53 19.79 -2.49
N ILE A 66 0.55 18.75 -1.66
CA ILE A 66 1.37 17.57 -1.85
C ILE A 66 0.72 16.69 -2.93
N GLY A 67 1.52 16.19 -3.86
CA GLY A 67 1.01 15.30 -4.90
C GLY A 67 0.53 13.96 -4.32
N CYS A 68 -0.59 13.45 -4.84
CA CYS A 68 -1.08 12.10 -4.57
C CYS A 68 -0.92 11.25 -5.84
N LYS A 69 -0.33 10.05 -5.72
CA LYS A 69 -0.10 9.16 -6.85
C LYS A 69 -0.38 7.72 -6.48
N TRP A 70 -1.15 7.03 -7.34
CA TRP A 70 -1.34 5.60 -7.24
C TRP A 70 -0.06 4.82 -7.52
N VAL A 71 0.21 3.84 -6.67
CA VAL A 71 1.27 2.85 -6.84
C VAL A 71 0.63 1.48 -6.86
N PHE A 72 0.59 0.86 -8.04
CA PHE A 72 0.02 -0.47 -8.22
C PHE A 72 1.08 -1.53 -8.01
N ARG A 73 0.86 -2.41 -7.05
CA ARG A 73 1.76 -3.53 -6.74
C ARG A 73 0.99 -4.75 -6.31
N ILE A 74 1.44 -5.91 -6.77
CA ILE A 74 0.98 -7.20 -6.26
C ILE A 74 1.88 -7.57 -5.07
N LYS A 75 1.27 -7.93 -3.95
CA LYS A 75 1.99 -8.36 -2.75
C LYS A 75 2.34 -9.84 -2.86
N GLU A 76 3.51 -10.13 -3.40
CA GLU A 76 3.93 -11.51 -3.72
C GLU A 76 4.60 -12.24 -2.56
N ASN A 77 5.01 -11.55 -1.49
CA ASN A 77 5.62 -12.19 -0.32
C ASN A 77 5.19 -11.52 1.00
N PRO A 78 4.93 -12.30 2.05
CA PRO A 78 4.90 -11.75 3.41
C PRO A 78 6.31 -11.27 3.79
N ASP A 79 6.41 -10.21 4.59
CA ASP A 79 7.69 -9.69 5.09
C ASP A 79 8.43 -10.70 6.01
N VAL A 80 7.74 -11.79 6.39
CA VAL A 80 8.25 -12.87 7.23
C VAL A 80 8.87 -13.97 6.38
N LYS A 81 10.05 -14.46 6.80
CA LYS A 81 10.73 -15.59 6.14
C LYS A 81 9.81 -16.83 6.11
N PRO A 82 9.68 -17.53 4.96
CA PRO A 82 8.81 -18.72 4.85
C PRO A 82 9.13 -19.81 5.88
N LEU A 83 10.40 -19.97 6.26
CA LEU A 83 10.83 -20.92 7.29
C LEU A 83 10.22 -20.60 8.66
N THR A 84 10.16 -19.32 9.03
CA THR A 84 9.56 -18.88 10.30
C THR A 84 8.07 -19.16 10.34
N ILE A 85 7.35 -18.89 9.24
CA ILE A 85 5.93 -19.21 9.10
C ILE A 85 5.71 -20.72 9.28
N ARG A 86 6.50 -21.54 8.59
CA ARG A 86 6.42 -23.00 8.70
C ARG A 86 6.67 -23.49 10.12
N LEU A 87 7.70 -22.99 10.79
CA LEU A 87 8.02 -23.37 12.17
C LEU A 87 6.86 -23.06 13.13
N ILE A 88 6.30 -21.85 13.05
CA ILE A 88 5.17 -21.43 13.90
C ILE A 88 3.94 -22.31 13.63
N LEU A 89 3.63 -22.57 12.35
CA LEU A 89 2.51 -23.45 11.98
C LEU A 89 2.74 -24.89 12.44
N SER A 90 3.94 -25.44 12.30
CA SER A 90 4.29 -26.78 12.78
C SER A 90 4.14 -26.90 14.29
N LEU A 91 4.54 -25.88 15.05
CA LEU A 91 4.34 -25.82 16.50
C LEU A 91 2.85 -25.75 16.86
N ALA A 92 2.08 -24.88 16.20
CA ALA A 92 0.65 -24.77 16.44
C ALA A 92 -0.09 -26.11 16.19
N ILE A 93 0.28 -26.84 15.13
CA ILE A 93 -0.27 -28.16 14.84
C ILE A 93 0.13 -29.18 15.91
N SER A 94 1.42 -29.24 16.28
CA SER A 94 1.94 -30.17 17.29
C SER A 94 1.24 -29.99 18.65
N HIS A 95 1.00 -28.74 19.04
CA HIS A 95 0.37 -28.38 20.30
C HIS A 95 -1.16 -28.24 20.22
N LYS A 96 -1.77 -28.53 19.06
CA LYS A 96 -3.21 -28.38 18.80
C LYS A 96 -3.74 -26.97 19.15
N TRP A 97 -2.95 -25.94 18.89
CA TRP A 97 -3.36 -24.56 19.11
C TRP A 97 -4.40 -24.14 18.06
N PRO A 98 -5.50 -23.48 18.47
CA PRO A 98 -6.44 -22.91 17.53
C PRO A 98 -5.73 -21.82 16.72
N LEU A 99 -5.81 -21.92 15.39
CA LEU A 99 -5.24 -20.94 14.48
C LEU A 99 -6.36 -20.11 13.87
N GLN A 100 -6.29 -18.79 14.04
CA GLN A 100 -7.17 -17.83 13.39
C GLN A 100 -6.32 -16.85 12.60
N GLN A 101 -6.72 -16.58 11.35
CA GLN A 101 -6.09 -15.56 10.51
C GLN A 101 -6.89 -14.27 10.65
N LEU A 102 -6.23 -13.20 11.07
CA LEU A 102 -6.78 -11.84 11.07
C LEU A 102 -5.95 -11.02 10.08
N ASP A 103 -6.63 -10.47 9.06
CA ASP A 103 -6.06 -9.48 8.17
C ASP A 103 -6.86 -8.19 8.35
N VAL A 104 -6.17 -7.09 8.67
CA VAL A 104 -6.80 -5.79 8.89
C VAL A 104 -6.77 -5.05 7.57
N ASN A 105 -7.95 -4.84 6.97
CA ASN A 105 -8.09 -3.98 5.82
C ASN A 105 -7.76 -2.54 6.25
N ASN A 106 -6.69 -1.98 5.71
CA ASN A 106 -6.24 -0.61 5.91
C ASN A 106 -5.94 -0.24 7.37
N ALA A 107 -4.68 -0.45 7.78
CA ALA A 107 -4.20 -0.05 9.11
C ALA A 107 -3.77 1.43 9.10
N PHE A 108 -4.70 2.34 9.43
CA PHE A 108 -4.41 3.77 9.58
C PHE A 108 -3.90 4.10 10.99
N LEU A 109 -2.97 5.05 11.09
CA LEU A 109 -2.56 5.63 12.36
C LEU A 109 -3.54 6.74 12.74
N ASN A 110 -4.26 6.59 13.86
CA ASN A 110 -5.17 7.60 14.40
C ASN A 110 -4.42 8.63 15.26
N GLY A 111 -3.38 9.24 14.69
CA GLY A 111 -2.66 10.34 15.33
C GLY A 111 -3.24 11.69 14.95
N VAL A 112 -3.22 12.65 15.88
CA VAL A 112 -3.51 14.05 15.54
C VAL A 112 -2.29 14.60 14.80
N LEU A 113 -2.52 15.21 13.64
CA LEU A 113 -1.47 15.90 12.89
C LEU A 113 -1.36 17.34 13.40
N GLU A 114 -0.17 17.75 13.83
CA GLU A 114 0.08 19.11 14.32
C GLU A 114 0.05 20.16 13.19
N GLU A 115 0.34 19.75 11.96
CA GLU A 115 0.40 20.62 10.78
C GLU A 115 -0.80 20.42 9.86
N GLU A 116 -1.27 21.51 9.26
CA GLU A 116 -2.28 21.45 8.22
C GLU A 116 -1.63 21.10 6.87
N VAL A 117 -2.01 19.96 6.30
CA VAL A 117 -1.46 19.45 5.04
C VAL A 117 -2.55 19.43 3.96
N TYR A 118 -2.22 20.01 2.81
CA TYR A 118 -3.06 19.97 1.62
C TYR A 118 -2.53 18.89 0.68
N MET A 119 -3.41 18.02 0.18
CA MET A 119 -3.05 16.98 -0.78
C MET A 119 -3.88 17.12 -2.05
N GLN A 120 -3.28 16.81 -3.19
CA GLN A 120 -4.01 16.67 -4.44
C GLN A 120 -4.90 15.43 -4.38
N GLN A 121 -6.07 15.51 -5.00
CA GLN A 121 -6.96 14.36 -5.11
C GLN A 121 -6.30 13.27 -5.99
N PRO A 122 -6.44 11.98 -5.65
CA PRO A 122 -5.93 10.91 -6.48
C PRO A 122 -6.61 10.90 -7.86
N GLN A 123 -5.81 10.68 -8.90
CA GLN A 123 -6.30 10.59 -10.28
C GLN A 123 -7.40 9.52 -10.42
N GLY A 124 -8.44 9.85 -11.19
CA GLY A 124 -9.59 8.97 -11.46
C GLY A 124 -10.79 9.17 -10.53
N PHE A 125 -10.66 10.02 -9.51
CA PHE A 125 -11.75 10.41 -8.60
C PHE A 125 -11.99 11.92 -8.57
N GLU A 126 -11.31 12.66 -9.44
CA GLU A 126 -11.55 14.09 -9.66
C GLU A 126 -12.99 14.29 -10.14
N SER A 127 -13.77 15.06 -9.38
CA SER A 127 -15.17 15.42 -9.67
C SER A 127 -15.29 16.63 -10.57
#